data_AF-A0A972RQC7-F1
#
_entry.id   AF-A0A972RQC7-F1
#
_cell.length_a   1.000
_cell.length_b   1.000
_cell.length_c   1.000
_cell.angle_alpha   90.00
_cell.angle_beta   90.00
_cell.angle_gamma   90.00
#
_symmetry.space_group_name_H-M   'P 1'
#
loop_
_entity.id
_entity.type
_entity.pdbx_description
1 polymer ?
#
loop_
_entity_poly.entity_id
_entity_poly.type
_entity_poly.pdbx_seq_one_letter_code
_entity_poly.pdbx_strand_id
1 'polypeptide(L)'
;MRKFSVLTIVLSLIISVFVFSPVYSSSPAVLFDNAHLQTAGNADWTITGGYSDFADAVRNLGYTVDQFGTDDPRDALSDSDPDITYDKLSGYALYIIPEPNDPFTSSEQQAILDYIENGGTVFFIADHAGADRNNNGYDAVDIFNEFVTTLGFKFTDDWLTEAPVGGTYDAPFLDGVSEIGAWGAGGIDVLSDNVKVAITYKNGTPFVVYGTYGKGAFVAIADSSPFDDGTGSSDDTLYDGWSTYDDAQFAINVVKYLVSFSSNSSSPSDGSAKVLLVDDDAGASYESYYEDALDSLGVTYDEVSVDYGETLSGINLSDYDLVIWITGQDYKYTLLPSDRSQIEDYVGDGGKVALFGPEVGYASYKYDWENWLGDVFGADYVKGVSGTYLTISGDYVFDGLNAYVNAKYTWTNVFKPLSGYYIDIEDKYGSGLEITGKNTLLFGFGLEQVTYSSDRQEIMKDIIDYLLDN
;
A
#
# COMPACT_ATOMS: atom_id res chain seq x y z
N MET A 1 79.09 -10.79 6.29
CA MET A 1 78.12 -11.18 5.24
C MET A 1 76.81 -11.55 5.91
N ARG A 2 75.82 -10.64 5.85
CA ARG A 2 74.47 -10.87 6.40
C ARG A 2 73.70 -11.78 5.44
N LYS A 3 73.15 -12.89 5.94
CA LYS A 3 72.24 -13.76 5.20
C LYS A 3 70.81 -13.28 5.44
N PHE A 4 70.09 -12.93 4.38
CA PHE A 4 68.66 -12.67 4.40
C PHE A 4 67.92 -14.02 4.41
N SER A 5 67.00 -14.20 5.35
CA SER A 5 65.98 -15.25 5.31
C SER A 5 64.80 -14.75 4.48
N VAL A 6 64.43 -15.49 3.45
CA VAL A 6 63.20 -15.28 2.68
C VAL A 6 62.06 -16.01 3.41
N LEU A 7 61.09 -15.25 3.89
CA LEU A 7 59.84 -15.76 4.48
C LEU A 7 58.85 -15.98 3.33
N THR A 8 58.45 -17.22 3.10
CA THR A 8 57.38 -17.58 2.15
C THR A 8 56.03 -17.37 2.82
N ILE A 9 55.26 -16.37 2.35
CA ILE A 9 53.86 -16.17 2.73
C ILE A 9 53.01 -17.06 1.82
N VAL A 10 52.26 -18.00 2.41
CA VAL A 10 51.21 -18.76 1.71
C VAL A 10 49.92 -17.97 1.87
N LEU A 11 49.42 -17.40 0.77
CA LEU A 11 48.12 -16.74 0.71
C LEU A 11 47.06 -17.81 0.39
N SER A 12 46.23 -18.17 1.36
CA SER A 12 45.06 -19.02 1.12
C SER A 12 43.95 -18.19 0.49
N LEU A 13 43.67 -18.43 -0.79
CA LEU A 13 42.56 -17.85 -1.52
C LEU A 13 41.29 -18.66 -1.22
N ILE A 14 40.40 -18.13 -0.39
CA ILE A 14 39.04 -18.68 -0.21
C ILE A 14 38.20 -18.16 -1.38
N ILE A 15 37.96 -19.02 -2.37
CA ILE A 15 36.96 -18.76 -3.41
C ILE A 15 35.61 -19.13 -2.80
N SER A 16 34.84 -18.13 -2.39
CA SER A 16 33.42 -18.30 -2.07
C SER A 16 32.68 -18.50 -3.39
N VAL A 17 32.23 -19.72 -3.65
CA VAL A 17 31.33 -20.01 -4.77
C VAL A 17 29.93 -19.64 -4.30
N PHE A 18 29.47 -18.46 -4.68
CA PHE A 18 28.05 -18.09 -4.55
C PHE A 18 27.25 -19.01 -5.47
N VAL A 19 26.51 -19.94 -4.87
CA VAL A 19 25.46 -20.69 -5.55
C VAL A 19 24.28 -19.74 -5.61
N PHE A 20 24.10 -19.02 -6.71
CA PHE A 20 22.85 -18.33 -6.97
C PHE A 20 21.78 -19.39 -7.18
N SER A 21 20.96 -19.65 -6.16
CA SER A 21 19.64 -20.22 -6.38
C SER A 21 18.87 -19.22 -7.24
N PRO A 22 18.22 -19.64 -8.34
CA PRO A 22 17.30 -18.74 -9.03
C PRO A 22 16.20 -18.38 -8.03
N VAL A 23 16.09 -17.10 -7.69
CA VAL A 23 14.89 -16.55 -7.09
C VAL A 23 13.83 -16.65 -8.20
N TYR A 24 12.95 -17.63 -8.10
CA TYR A 24 11.75 -17.62 -8.91
C TYR A 24 10.90 -16.46 -8.39
N SER A 25 10.82 -15.36 -9.15
CA SER A 25 9.74 -14.40 -8.94
C SER A 25 8.43 -15.18 -9.03
N SER A 26 7.61 -15.15 -7.99
CA SER A 26 6.28 -15.74 -8.02
C SER A 26 5.48 -15.06 -9.12
N SER A 27 4.86 -15.84 -10.02
CA SER A 27 3.94 -15.29 -11.01
C SER A 27 2.89 -14.42 -10.33
N PRO A 28 2.58 -13.21 -10.84
CA PRO A 28 1.50 -12.39 -10.31
C PRO A 28 0.21 -13.20 -10.18
N ALA A 29 -0.51 -13.01 -9.08
CA ALA A 29 -1.75 -13.71 -8.80
C ALA A 29 -2.95 -12.78 -9.01
N VAL A 30 -4.01 -13.31 -9.61
CA VAL A 30 -5.29 -12.64 -9.84
C VAL A 30 -6.36 -13.39 -9.04
N LEU A 31 -7.15 -12.65 -8.27
CA LEU A 31 -8.27 -13.18 -7.49
C LEU A 31 -9.59 -12.77 -8.15
N PHE A 32 -10.45 -13.74 -8.46
CA PHE A 32 -11.84 -13.49 -8.84
C PHE A 32 -12.73 -13.65 -7.62
N ASP A 33 -13.67 -12.73 -7.45
CA ASP A 33 -14.69 -12.86 -6.40
C ASP A 33 -15.78 -13.86 -6.77
N ASN A 34 -16.18 -14.66 -5.79
CA ASN A 34 -17.30 -15.61 -5.79
C ASN A 34 -17.84 -15.80 -4.36
N ALA A 35 -17.71 -14.77 -3.51
CA ALA A 35 -18.24 -14.74 -2.15
C ALA A 35 -19.46 -13.81 -2.02
N HIS A 36 -19.91 -13.21 -3.12
CA HIS A 36 -21.01 -12.25 -3.16
C HIS A 36 -22.04 -12.66 -4.20
N LEU A 37 -22.32 -13.97 -4.29
CA LEU A 37 -23.33 -14.57 -5.16
C LEU A 37 -23.15 -14.26 -6.65
N GLN A 38 -21.91 -14.29 -7.15
CA GLN A 38 -21.61 -14.20 -8.58
C GLN A 38 -22.29 -15.30 -9.42
N THR A 39 -22.61 -16.42 -8.77
CA THR A 39 -23.42 -17.52 -9.31
C THR A 39 -24.90 -17.20 -9.46
N ALA A 40 -25.42 -16.13 -8.83
CA ALA A 40 -26.78 -15.65 -9.12
C ALA A 40 -26.86 -14.93 -10.48
N GLY A 41 -25.73 -14.43 -10.97
CA GLY A 41 -25.59 -13.79 -12.27
C GLY A 41 -26.07 -14.68 -13.42
N ASN A 42 -26.52 -14.07 -14.53
CA ASN A 42 -27.16 -14.79 -15.64
C ASN A 42 -26.28 -15.87 -16.30
N ALA A 43 -24.96 -15.87 -16.08
CA ALA A 43 -24.06 -16.89 -16.63
C ALA A 43 -23.11 -17.51 -15.61
N ASP A 44 -23.38 -17.41 -14.31
CA ASP A 44 -22.46 -17.82 -13.24
C ASP A 44 -21.06 -17.19 -13.41
N TRP A 45 -20.87 -15.93 -12.99
CA TRP A 45 -19.67 -15.11 -13.28
C TRP A 45 -18.38 -15.54 -12.54
N THR A 46 -18.07 -16.83 -12.59
CA THR A 46 -17.03 -17.53 -11.84
C THR A 46 -15.97 -18.08 -12.78
N ILE A 47 -14.80 -18.44 -12.26
CA ILE A 47 -13.69 -18.97 -13.07
C ILE A 47 -13.95 -20.38 -13.62
N THR A 48 -15.10 -20.97 -13.27
CA THR A 48 -15.57 -22.28 -13.74
C THR A 48 -16.95 -22.23 -14.41
N GLY A 49 -17.57 -21.06 -14.46
CA GLY A 49 -18.83 -20.77 -15.16
C GLY A 49 -18.55 -19.81 -16.31
N GLY A 50 -19.45 -18.85 -16.55
CA GLY A 50 -19.41 -17.95 -17.71
C GLY A 50 -18.10 -17.18 -17.92
N TYR A 51 -17.21 -17.09 -16.92
CA TYR A 51 -15.88 -16.45 -17.03
C TYR A 51 -14.73 -17.45 -17.12
N SER A 52 -14.98 -18.71 -17.45
CA SER A 52 -13.96 -19.76 -17.49
C SER A 52 -12.90 -19.52 -18.57
N ASP A 53 -13.29 -19.08 -19.76
CA ASP A 53 -12.38 -18.70 -20.84
C ASP A 53 -11.59 -17.43 -20.49
N PHE A 54 -12.21 -16.48 -19.76
CA PHE A 54 -11.49 -15.31 -19.24
C PHE A 54 -10.40 -15.75 -18.25
N ALA A 55 -10.74 -16.59 -17.28
CA ALA A 55 -9.78 -17.15 -16.34
C ALA A 55 -8.65 -17.94 -17.04
N ASP A 56 -8.98 -18.74 -18.06
CA ASP A 56 -7.99 -19.46 -18.86
C ASP A 56 -7.09 -18.53 -19.67
N ALA A 57 -7.63 -17.44 -20.21
CA ALA A 57 -6.83 -16.41 -20.88
C ALA A 57 -5.84 -15.75 -19.91
N VAL A 58 -6.26 -15.45 -18.68
CA VAL A 58 -5.37 -14.92 -17.62
C VAL A 58 -4.28 -15.94 -17.27
N ARG A 59 -4.63 -17.23 -17.11
CA ARG A 59 -3.64 -18.31 -16.89
C ARG A 59 -2.65 -18.43 -18.05
N ASN A 60 -3.10 -18.25 -19.29
CA ASN A 60 -2.27 -18.28 -20.49
C ASN A 60 -1.28 -17.10 -20.57
N LEU A 61 -1.50 -16.02 -19.82
CA LEU A 61 -0.50 -14.96 -19.62
C LEU A 61 0.62 -15.37 -18.65
N GLY A 62 0.47 -16.51 -17.96
CA GLY A 62 1.41 -17.01 -16.96
C GLY A 62 1.11 -16.56 -15.53
N TYR A 63 -0.06 -15.96 -15.30
CA TYR A 63 -0.52 -15.54 -13.97
C TYR A 63 -1.22 -16.68 -13.23
N THR A 64 -1.12 -16.66 -11.90
CA THR A 64 -1.93 -17.52 -11.04
C THR A 64 -3.35 -16.95 -11.02
N VAL A 65 -4.37 -17.82 -11.10
CA VAL A 65 -5.78 -17.42 -11.01
C VAL A 65 -6.43 -18.21 -9.89
N ASP A 66 -6.85 -17.50 -8.86
CA ASP A 66 -7.61 -18.02 -7.73
C ASP A 66 -9.02 -17.44 -7.72
N GLN A 67 -9.89 -18.08 -6.95
CA GLN A 67 -11.24 -17.60 -6.66
C GLN A 67 -11.40 -17.47 -5.14
N PHE A 68 -12.06 -16.41 -4.71
CA PHE A 68 -12.50 -16.21 -3.32
C PHE A 68 -13.97 -16.60 -3.19
N GLY A 69 -14.35 -17.25 -2.10
CA GLY A 69 -15.70 -17.77 -1.90
C GLY A 69 -15.94 -19.13 -2.54
N THR A 70 -17.00 -19.78 -2.06
CA THR A 70 -17.40 -21.15 -2.38
C THR A 70 -18.82 -21.25 -2.92
N ASP A 71 -19.46 -20.11 -3.20
CA ASP A 71 -20.79 -20.05 -3.79
C ASP A 71 -20.91 -20.98 -4.99
N ASP A 72 -21.90 -21.86 -4.93
CA ASP A 72 -22.17 -22.89 -5.94
C ASP A 72 -23.30 -22.38 -6.84
N PRO A 73 -23.21 -22.56 -8.18
CA PRO A 73 -24.33 -22.34 -9.11
C PRO A 73 -25.66 -22.97 -8.68
N ARG A 74 -25.61 -24.01 -7.85
CA ARG A 74 -26.78 -24.73 -7.34
C ARG A 74 -27.36 -24.15 -6.05
N ASP A 75 -26.71 -23.16 -5.43
CA ASP A 75 -27.12 -22.52 -4.17
C ASP A 75 -26.91 -20.99 -4.20
N ALA A 76 -27.43 -20.33 -5.25
CA ALA A 76 -27.31 -18.89 -5.48
C ALA A 76 -28.19 -18.00 -4.56
N LEU A 77 -28.55 -18.47 -3.36
CA LEU A 77 -29.54 -17.82 -2.48
C LEU A 77 -29.05 -17.54 -1.05
N SER A 78 -27.86 -18.00 -0.66
CA SER A 78 -27.28 -17.65 0.63
C SER A 78 -25.77 -17.68 0.58
N ASP A 79 -25.16 -16.54 0.85
CA ASP A 79 -23.74 -16.44 1.15
C ASP A 79 -23.46 -16.95 2.59
N SER A 80 -22.39 -17.72 2.73
CA SER A 80 -21.84 -18.16 4.01
C SER A 80 -20.32 -18.10 4.05
N ASP A 81 -19.71 -17.45 3.06
CA ASP A 81 -18.29 -17.27 2.92
C ASP A 81 -17.78 -16.25 3.97
N PRO A 82 -16.49 -16.31 4.32
CA PRO A 82 -15.89 -15.31 5.19
C PRO A 82 -15.78 -13.97 4.46
N ASP A 83 -15.86 -12.87 5.21
CA ASP A 83 -15.60 -11.53 4.70
C ASP A 83 -14.25 -11.45 3.95
N ILE A 84 -14.23 -10.76 2.80
CA ILE A 84 -12.97 -10.43 2.13
C ILE A 84 -12.17 -9.41 2.97
N THR A 85 -10.89 -9.70 3.21
CA THR A 85 -10.01 -8.86 4.06
C THR A 85 -8.85 -8.27 3.28
N TYR A 86 -8.28 -7.17 3.79
CA TYR A 86 -7.06 -6.59 3.24
C TYR A 86 -5.91 -7.60 3.16
N ASP A 87 -5.68 -8.38 4.22
CA ASP A 87 -4.66 -9.43 4.27
C ASP A 87 -4.85 -10.50 3.17
N LYS A 88 -6.10 -10.80 2.83
CA LYS A 88 -6.39 -11.71 1.73
C LYS A 88 -6.07 -11.05 0.38
N LEU A 89 -6.50 -9.80 0.19
CA LEU A 89 -6.32 -9.05 -1.06
C LEU A 89 -4.86 -8.71 -1.34
N SER A 90 -4.07 -8.37 -0.32
CA SER A 90 -2.65 -7.99 -0.44
C SER A 90 -1.75 -9.11 -0.97
N GLY A 91 -2.21 -10.36 -0.97
CA GLY A 91 -1.55 -11.48 -1.63
C GLY A 91 -1.72 -11.54 -3.15
N TYR A 92 -2.52 -10.65 -3.75
CA TYR A 92 -2.86 -10.63 -5.17
C TYR A 92 -2.48 -9.31 -5.83
N ALA A 93 -2.12 -9.39 -7.11
CA ALA A 93 -1.82 -8.21 -7.92
C ALA A 93 -3.11 -7.53 -8.43
N LEU A 94 -4.17 -8.32 -8.62
CA LEU A 94 -5.45 -7.87 -9.15
C LEU A 94 -6.59 -8.63 -8.48
N TYR A 95 -7.60 -7.88 -8.03
CA TYR A 95 -8.90 -8.40 -7.60
C TYR A 95 -9.98 -8.05 -8.65
N ILE A 96 -10.72 -9.05 -9.12
CA ILE A 96 -11.77 -8.89 -10.14
C ILE A 96 -13.10 -9.20 -9.46
N ILE A 97 -14.03 -8.25 -9.53
CA ILE A 97 -15.36 -8.36 -8.89
C ILE A 97 -16.43 -8.35 -9.99
N PRO A 98 -16.96 -9.51 -10.38
CA PRO A 98 -17.91 -9.59 -11.48
C PRO A 98 -19.36 -9.68 -11.01
N GLU A 99 -20.14 -8.63 -11.25
CA GLU A 99 -21.59 -8.51 -10.97
C GLU A 99 -22.02 -9.18 -9.64
N PRO A 100 -21.56 -8.64 -8.49
CA PRO A 100 -22.00 -9.14 -7.19
C PRO A 100 -23.51 -8.99 -7.05
N ASN A 101 -24.14 -9.98 -6.41
CA ASN A 101 -25.57 -10.02 -6.13
C ASN A 101 -25.88 -10.08 -4.61
N ASP A 102 -24.87 -10.08 -3.75
CA ASP A 102 -25.03 -9.82 -2.31
C ASP A 102 -24.16 -8.63 -1.86
N PRO A 103 -24.65 -7.76 -0.96
CA PRO A 103 -23.90 -6.58 -0.54
C PRO A 103 -22.65 -6.91 0.29
N PHE A 104 -21.54 -6.23 -0.03
CA PHE A 104 -20.36 -6.19 0.83
C PHE A 104 -20.68 -5.57 2.19
N THR A 105 -20.16 -6.13 3.27
CA THR A 105 -20.16 -5.48 4.58
C THR A 105 -19.29 -4.21 4.56
N SER A 106 -19.50 -3.30 5.52
CA SER A 106 -18.66 -2.09 5.62
C SER A 106 -17.18 -2.40 5.84
N SER A 107 -16.83 -3.53 6.48
CA SER A 107 -15.44 -3.99 6.64
C SER A 107 -14.83 -4.39 5.31
N GLU A 108 -15.57 -5.08 4.46
CA GLU A 108 -15.11 -5.50 3.14
C GLU A 108 -14.95 -4.32 2.19
N GLN A 109 -15.92 -3.40 2.20
CA GLN A 109 -15.83 -2.14 1.47
C GLN A 109 -14.55 -1.39 1.83
N GLN A 110 -14.24 -1.27 3.14
CA GLN A 110 -13.02 -0.64 3.59
C GLN A 110 -11.78 -1.44 3.18
N ALA A 111 -11.78 -2.77 3.30
CA ALA A 111 -10.67 -3.62 2.88
C ALA A 111 -10.33 -3.47 1.38
N ILE A 112 -11.34 -3.34 0.52
CA ILE A 112 -11.16 -3.10 -0.92
C ILE A 112 -10.58 -1.71 -1.16
N LEU A 113 -11.09 -0.67 -0.47
CA LEU A 113 -10.57 0.69 -0.58
C LEU A 113 -9.11 0.77 -0.10
N ASP A 114 -8.79 0.18 1.05
CA ASP A 114 -7.44 0.11 1.62
C ASP A 114 -6.51 -0.65 0.67
N TYR A 115 -6.97 -1.77 0.10
CA TYR A 115 -6.20 -2.53 -0.87
C TYR A 115 -5.83 -1.67 -2.09
N ILE A 116 -6.76 -0.90 -2.65
CA ILE A 116 -6.44 0.01 -3.76
C ILE A 116 -5.53 1.15 -3.27
N GLU A 117 -5.83 1.77 -2.13
CA GLU A 117 -5.02 2.88 -1.59
C GLU A 117 -3.56 2.48 -1.41
N ASN A 118 -3.29 1.24 -0.99
CA ASN A 118 -1.95 0.68 -0.75
C ASN A 118 -1.32 -0.01 -1.98
N GLY A 119 -1.79 0.27 -3.19
CA GLY A 119 -1.11 -0.17 -4.42
C GLY A 119 -1.70 -1.40 -5.10
N GLY A 120 -2.71 -2.02 -4.49
CA GLY A 120 -3.53 -3.04 -5.11
C GLY A 120 -4.32 -2.52 -6.30
N THR A 121 -4.78 -3.44 -7.14
CA THR A 121 -5.61 -3.07 -8.29
C THR A 121 -6.91 -3.85 -8.36
N VAL A 122 -7.98 -3.18 -8.81
CA VAL A 122 -9.32 -3.76 -8.86
C VAL A 122 -9.97 -3.57 -10.23
N PHE A 123 -10.57 -4.63 -10.76
CA PHE A 123 -11.44 -4.57 -11.93
C PHE A 123 -12.91 -4.76 -11.49
N PHE A 124 -13.67 -3.67 -11.51
CA PHE A 124 -15.10 -3.67 -11.23
C PHE A 124 -15.88 -3.96 -12.51
N ILE A 125 -16.70 -4.99 -12.49
CA ILE A 125 -17.53 -5.36 -13.62
C ILE A 125 -18.97 -5.37 -13.12
N ALA A 126 -19.75 -4.36 -13.48
CA ALA A 126 -21.16 -4.24 -13.12
C ALA A 126 -22.06 -4.77 -14.24
N ASP A 127 -23.36 -4.54 -14.10
CA ASP A 127 -24.36 -4.73 -15.15
C ASP A 127 -25.31 -3.50 -15.13
N HIS A 128 -26.60 -3.69 -15.39
CA HIS A 128 -27.63 -2.66 -15.34
C HIS A 128 -28.40 -2.61 -14.02
N ALA A 129 -29.11 -1.50 -13.81
CA ALA A 129 -30.11 -1.45 -12.75
C ALA A 129 -31.22 -2.49 -12.98
N GLY A 130 -31.62 -3.17 -11.91
CA GLY A 130 -32.56 -4.29 -11.93
C GLY A 130 -31.92 -5.65 -12.23
N ALA A 131 -30.58 -5.75 -12.23
CA ALA A 131 -29.86 -7.03 -12.29
C ALA A 131 -29.81 -7.76 -10.93
N ASP A 132 -30.80 -7.52 -10.05
CA ASP A 132 -31.00 -8.27 -8.80
C ASP A 132 -31.54 -9.67 -9.13
N ARG A 133 -30.64 -10.65 -9.22
CA ARG A 133 -30.97 -12.01 -9.68
C ARG A 133 -31.48 -12.91 -8.55
N ASN A 134 -31.12 -12.62 -7.30
CA ASN A 134 -31.55 -13.39 -6.13
C ASN A 134 -32.79 -12.79 -5.42
N ASN A 135 -33.27 -11.63 -5.86
CA ASN A 135 -34.39 -10.87 -5.30
C ASN A 135 -34.18 -10.43 -3.84
N ASN A 136 -32.93 -10.14 -3.43
CA ASN A 136 -32.63 -9.61 -2.10
C ASN A 136 -32.84 -8.08 -2.02
N GLY A 137 -33.10 -7.42 -3.15
CA GLY A 137 -33.31 -5.98 -3.26
C GLY A 137 -32.08 -5.17 -3.64
N TYR A 138 -30.97 -5.83 -4.01
CA TYR A 138 -29.70 -5.22 -4.39
C TYR A 138 -29.22 -5.79 -5.71
N ASP A 139 -28.81 -4.92 -6.62
CA ASP A 139 -28.07 -5.30 -7.83
C ASP A 139 -26.62 -4.80 -7.76
N ALA A 140 -25.79 -5.17 -8.73
CA ALA A 140 -24.38 -4.75 -8.78
C ALA A 140 -24.21 -3.22 -8.82
N VAL A 141 -25.16 -2.47 -9.38
CA VAL A 141 -25.13 -1.00 -9.40
C VAL A 141 -25.32 -0.47 -7.98
N ASP A 142 -26.32 -0.96 -7.24
CA ASP A 142 -26.54 -0.62 -5.84
C ASP A 142 -25.33 -0.99 -4.97
N ILE A 143 -24.85 -2.23 -5.10
CA ILE A 143 -23.76 -2.79 -4.27
C ILE A 143 -22.46 -2.01 -4.45
N PHE A 144 -22.03 -1.75 -5.69
CA PHE A 144 -20.81 -0.97 -5.92
C PHE A 144 -20.96 0.47 -5.46
N ASN A 145 -22.11 1.10 -5.72
CA ASN A 145 -22.35 2.51 -5.41
C ASN A 145 -22.33 2.81 -3.91
N GLU A 146 -22.38 1.81 -3.02
CA GLU A 146 -22.16 2.00 -1.59
C GLU A 146 -20.76 2.56 -1.27
N PHE A 147 -19.72 2.23 -2.07
CA PHE A 147 -18.34 2.61 -1.75
C PHE A 147 -17.52 3.18 -2.92
N VAL A 148 -17.85 2.89 -4.20
CA VAL A 148 -17.03 3.38 -5.33
C VAL A 148 -17.08 4.90 -5.54
N THR A 149 -18.05 5.59 -4.91
CA THR A 149 -18.07 7.06 -4.88
C THR A 149 -16.83 7.66 -4.23
N THR A 150 -16.19 6.94 -3.29
CA THR A 150 -14.90 7.29 -2.70
C THR A 150 -13.76 7.25 -3.72
N LEU A 151 -13.83 6.34 -4.68
CA LEU A 151 -12.90 6.23 -5.81
C LEU A 151 -13.15 7.30 -6.88
N GLY A 152 -14.30 7.99 -6.78
CA GLY A 152 -14.59 9.15 -7.62
C GLY A 152 -15.44 8.88 -8.85
N PHE A 153 -16.16 7.76 -8.87
CA PHE A 153 -17.16 7.43 -9.91
C PHE A 153 -18.38 6.77 -9.28
N LYS A 154 -19.45 6.58 -10.06
CA LYS A 154 -20.58 5.73 -9.70
C LYS A 154 -21.21 5.13 -10.95
N PHE A 155 -21.81 3.95 -10.84
CA PHE A 155 -22.64 3.37 -11.88
C PHE A 155 -24.01 4.07 -11.93
N THR A 156 -24.63 4.10 -13.10
CA THR A 156 -25.94 4.72 -13.34
C THR A 156 -26.99 3.68 -13.70
N ASP A 157 -28.25 3.99 -13.41
CA ASP A 157 -29.42 3.12 -13.65
C ASP A 157 -29.84 3.05 -15.12
N ASP A 158 -28.90 3.22 -16.04
CA ASP A 158 -29.16 3.14 -17.46
C ASP A 158 -29.42 1.69 -17.90
N TRP A 159 -30.13 1.55 -19.02
CA TRP A 159 -30.26 0.29 -19.76
C TRP A 159 -29.93 0.54 -21.21
N LEU A 160 -28.75 0.12 -21.64
CA LEU A 160 -28.17 0.45 -22.94
C LEU A 160 -27.73 -0.82 -23.67
N THR A 161 -28.13 -0.92 -24.93
CA THR A 161 -27.68 -2.00 -25.83
C THR A 161 -27.08 -1.35 -27.06
N GLU A 162 -25.77 -1.48 -27.23
CA GLU A 162 -25.01 -0.93 -28.35
C GLU A 162 -23.84 -1.87 -28.66
N ALA A 163 -23.96 -2.65 -29.74
CA ALA A 163 -22.98 -3.68 -30.09
C ALA A 163 -22.57 -3.55 -31.58
N PRO A 164 -21.35 -3.09 -31.89
CA PRO A 164 -20.36 -2.56 -30.94
C PRO A 164 -20.73 -1.16 -30.43
N VAL A 165 -20.23 -0.80 -29.25
CA VAL A 165 -20.28 0.54 -28.68
C VAL A 165 -19.54 1.51 -29.59
N GLY A 166 -20.22 2.55 -30.08
CA GLY A 166 -19.79 3.41 -31.17
C GLY A 166 -19.34 4.82 -30.76
N GLY A 167 -19.05 5.06 -29.48
CA GLY A 167 -18.50 6.33 -28.99
C GLY A 167 -16.97 6.37 -29.05
N THR A 168 -16.35 6.88 -27.98
CA THR A 168 -14.90 7.10 -27.88
C THR A 168 -14.18 5.88 -27.34
N TYR A 169 -12.91 5.70 -27.72
CA TYR A 169 -11.96 4.74 -27.15
C TYR A 169 -10.66 5.51 -26.85
N ASP A 170 -10.35 5.75 -25.58
CA ASP A 170 -9.19 6.54 -25.14
C ASP A 170 -8.65 6.06 -23.78
N ALA A 171 -7.78 5.04 -23.80
CA ALA A 171 -7.09 4.56 -22.62
C ALA A 171 -5.81 3.80 -23.00
N PRO A 172 -4.83 3.69 -22.09
CA PRO A 172 -3.55 3.00 -22.36
C PRO A 172 -3.72 1.48 -22.61
N PHE A 173 -4.84 0.89 -22.21
CA PHE A 173 -5.15 -0.54 -22.38
C PHE A 173 -6.06 -0.85 -23.58
N LEU A 174 -6.29 0.11 -24.48
CA LEU A 174 -7.14 -0.10 -25.67
C LEU A 174 -6.34 -0.42 -26.94
N ASP A 175 -5.04 -0.73 -26.84
CA ASP A 175 -4.27 -1.13 -28.02
C ASP A 175 -4.87 -2.40 -28.65
N GLY A 176 -5.25 -2.30 -29.94
CA GLY A 176 -5.92 -3.36 -30.67
C GLY A 176 -7.40 -3.59 -30.31
N VAL A 177 -8.01 -2.71 -29.50
CA VAL A 177 -9.44 -2.77 -29.14
C VAL A 177 -10.18 -1.63 -29.82
N SER A 178 -11.18 -1.95 -30.63
CA SER A 178 -11.94 -0.98 -31.41
C SER A 178 -13.44 -1.25 -31.44
N GLU A 179 -13.85 -2.48 -31.15
CA GLU A 179 -15.23 -2.91 -31.09
C GLU A 179 -15.45 -3.69 -29.80
N ILE A 180 -16.29 -3.17 -28.89
CA ILE A 180 -16.77 -3.91 -27.71
C ILE A 180 -18.29 -3.95 -27.72
N GLY A 181 -18.89 -5.07 -27.34
CA GLY A 181 -20.34 -5.19 -27.18
C GLY A 181 -20.85 -4.63 -25.85
N ALA A 182 -22.06 -4.09 -25.86
CA ALA A 182 -22.82 -3.81 -24.64
C ALA A 182 -24.26 -4.34 -24.81
N TRP A 183 -24.71 -5.22 -23.92
CA TRP A 183 -25.99 -5.93 -24.02
C TRP A 183 -26.87 -5.77 -22.80
N GLY A 184 -27.54 -4.61 -22.77
CA GLY A 184 -28.41 -4.28 -21.65
C GLY A 184 -27.64 -3.70 -20.49
N ALA A 185 -26.45 -3.16 -20.75
CA ALA A 185 -25.51 -2.53 -19.83
C ALA A 185 -26.02 -1.25 -19.16
N GLY A 186 -25.36 -0.88 -18.05
CA GLY A 186 -25.48 0.42 -17.40
C GLY A 186 -24.61 1.52 -18.02
N GLY A 187 -24.48 2.63 -17.29
CA GLY A 187 -23.54 3.72 -17.56
C GLY A 187 -22.72 4.08 -16.33
N ILE A 188 -21.82 5.07 -16.47
CA ILE A 188 -20.96 5.53 -15.38
C ILE A 188 -20.91 7.06 -15.32
N ASP A 189 -21.13 7.63 -14.13
CA ASP A 189 -20.89 9.04 -13.84
C ASP A 189 -19.48 9.24 -13.25
N VAL A 190 -18.72 10.19 -13.80
CA VAL A 190 -17.43 10.62 -13.25
C VAL A 190 -17.65 11.74 -12.23
N LEU A 191 -17.17 11.55 -11.01
CA LEU A 191 -17.38 12.48 -9.88
C LEU A 191 -16.14 13.31 -9.53
N SER A 192 -14.98 12.96 -10.07
CA SER A 192 -13.69 13.55 -9.69
C SER A 192 -12.64 13.44 -10.81
N ASP A 193 -11.58 14.25 -10.70
CA ASP A 193 -10.56 14.38 -11.75
C ASP A 193 -9.60 13.19 -11.84
N ASN A 194 -9.48 12.34 -10.81
CA ASN A 194 -8.65 11.12 -10.85
C ASN A 194 -9.28 10.01 -11.70
N VAL A 195 -10.56 10.13 -12.07
CA VAL A 195 -11.25 9.18 -12.95
C VAL A 195 -11.26 9.69 -14.38
N LYS A 196 -10.89 8.83 -15.31
CA LYS A 196 -10.87 9.07 -16.76
C LYS A 196 -11.83 8.13 -17.45
N VAL A 197 -12.45 8.62 -18.52
CA VAL A 197 -13.35 7.82 -19.36
C VAL A 197 -12.53 7.11 -20.43
N ALA A 198 -12.59 5.78 -20.46
CA ALA A 198 -11.93 4.94 -21.46
C ALA A 198 -12.82 4.72 -22.69
N ILE A 199 -14.08 4.32 -22.46
CA ILE A 199 -15.04 4.02 -23.53
C ILE A 199 -16.35 4.76 -23.28
N THR A 200 -16.97 5.31 -24.32
CA THR A 200 -18.33 5.88 -24.26
C THR A 200 -19.26 5.24 -25.28
N TYR A 201 -20.54 5.23 -24.99
CA TYR A 201 -21.61 5.03 -25.97
C TYR A 201 -21.67 6.16 -26.99
N LYS A 202 -22.38 5.95 -28.10
CA LYS A 202 -22.56 6.99 -29.12
C LYS A 202 -23.26 8.25 -28.61
N ASN A 203 -24.09 8.13 -27.57
CA ASN A 203 -24.75 9.27 -26.93
C ASN A 203 -23.82 10.06 -25.98
N GLY A 204 -22.58 9.58 -25.76
CA GLY A 204 -21.58 10.19 -24.89
C GLY A 204 -21.59 9.69 -23.45
N THR A 205 -22.51 8.79 -23.06
CA THR A 205 -22.52 8.17 -21.74
C THR A 205 -21.24 7.34 -21.56
N PRO A 206 -20.48 7.47 -20.46
CA PRO A 206 -19.35 6.60 -20.15
C PRO A 206 -19.79 5.15 -19.95
N PHE A 207 -19.07 4.23 -20.58
CA PHE A 207 -19.26 2.79 -20.51
C PHE A 207 -18.12 2.11 -19.72
N VAL A 208 -16.89 2.57 -19.93
CA VAL A 208 -15.70 2.14 -19.18
C VAL A 208 -14.99 3.36 -18.62
N VAL A 209 -14.65 3.31 -17.34
CA VAL A 209 -13.78 4.30 -16.69
C VAL A 209 -12.57 3.63 -16.06
N TYR A 210 -11.54 4.41 -15.80
CA TYR A 210 -10.35 3.97 -15.07
C TYR A 210 -9.78 5.13 -14.25
N GLY A 211 -9.03 4.82 -13.22
CA GLY A 211 -8.44 5.84 -12.37
C GLY A 211 -7.43 5.27 -11.39
N THR A 212 -6.91 6.15 -10.55
CA THR A 212 -6.03 5.81 -9.43
C THR A 212 -6.67 6.26 -8.13
N TYR A 213 -6.38 5.54 -7.05
CA TYR A 213 -6.73 5.91 -5.68
C TYR A 213 -5.57 5.47 -4.77
N GLY A 214 -5.04 6.40 -3.98
CA GLY A 214 -3.74 6.21 -3.34
C GLY A 214 -2.67 5.79 -4.35
N LYS A 215 -2.02 4.66 -4.10
CA LYS A 215 -0.97 4.06 -4.92
C LYS A 215 -1.46 3.04 -5.94
N GLY A 216 -2.74 2.67 -5.88
CA GLY A 216 -3.33 1.67 -6.73
C GLY A 216 -4.13 2.24 -7.90
N ALA A 217 -4.74 1.33 -8.64
CA ALA A 217 -5.53 1.65 -9.81
C ALA A 217 -6.76 0.77 -9.94
N PHE A 218 -7.74 1.27 -10.67
CA PHE A 218 -8.93 0.51 -11.00
C PHE A 218 -9.38 0.74 -12.44
N VAL A 219 -10.09 -0.25 -12.97
CA VAL A 219 -10.93 -0.13 -14.16
C VAL A 219 -12.35 -0.53 -13.75
N ALA A 220 -13.35 0.16 -14.29
CA ALA A 220 -14.75 -0.19 -14.10
C ALA A 220 -15.47 -0.24 -15.46
N ILE A 221 -16.22 -1.31 -15.72
CA ILE A 221 -17.09 -1.50 -16.89
C ILE A 221 -18.53 -1.72 -16.40
N ALA A 222 -19.50 -1.14 -17.11
CA ALA A 222 -20.91 -1.19 -16.75
C ALA A 222 -21.69 -2.37 -17.37
N ASP A 223 -20.99 -3.45 -17.73
CA ASP A 223 -21.57 -4.66 -18.33
C ASP A 223 -20.71 -5.89 -18.04
N SER A 224 -21.36 -6.98 -17.63
CA SER A 224 -20.76 -8.28 -17.33
C SER A 224 -20.79 -9.23 -18.53
N SER A 225 -21.72 -9.02 -19.47
CA SER A 225 -21.94 -9.89 -20.62
C SER A 225 -20.81 -9.95 -21.66
N PRO A 226 -19.93 -8.94 -21.85
CA PRO A 226 -18.83 -9.05 -22.81
C PRO A 226 -17.85 -10.18 -22.50
N PHE A 227 -17.81 -10.66 -21.26
CA PHE A 227 -16.88 -11.72 -20.84
C PHE A 227 -17.56 -13.07 -20.60
N ASP A 228 -18.86 -13.19 -20.88
CA ASP A 228 -19.56 -14.49 -20.90
C ASP A 228 -19.00 -15.37 -22.02
N ASP A 229 -18.65 -16.61 -21.72
CA ASP A 229 -18.17 -17.63 -22.67
C ASP A 229 -19.23 -18.69 -23.01
N GLY A 230 -20.44 -18.54 -22.46
CA GLY A 230 -21.56 -19.44 -22.67
C GLY A 230 -21.48 -20.76 -21.90
N THR A 231 -20.63 -20.87 -20.88
CA THR A 231 -20.42 -22.10 -20.09
C THR A 231 -21.09 -22.11 -18.72
N GLY A 232 -21.86 -21.08 -18.38
CA GLY A 232 -22.73 -21.05 -17.20
C GLY A 232 -23.80 -22.15 -17.19
N SER A 233 -24.69 -22.10 -16.19
CA SER A 233 -25.78 -23.06 -16.01
C SER A 233 -26.68 -23.18 -17.25
N SER A 234 -27.03 -24.42 -17.60
CA SER A 234 -27.88 -24.70 -18.77
C SER A 234 -29.33 -24.24 -18.62
N ASP A 235 -29.75 -23.87 -17.41
CA ASP A 235 -31.08 -23.35 -17.14
C ASP A 235 -31.19 -21.84 -17.44
N ASP A 236 -30.05 -21.17 -17.68
CA ASP A 236 -29.97 -19.76 -18.00
C ASP A 236 -29.91 -19.47 -19.50
N THR A 237 -30.14 -18.21 -19.86
CA THR A 237 -30.00 -17.76 -21.25
C THR A 237 -28.62 -17.16 -21.44
N LEU A 238 -27.68 -18.00 -21.85
CA LEU A 238 -26.27 -17.64 -22.00
C LEU A 238 -25.97 -17.04 -23.38
N TYR A 239 -25.00 -16.11 -23.42
CA TYR A 239 -24.55 -15.48 -24.65
C TYR A 239 -23.02 -15.39 -24.66
N ASP A 240 -22.36 -16.08 -25.58
CA ASP A 240 -20.91 -16.02 -25.73
C ASP A 240 -20.45 -14.65 -26.27
N GLY A 241 -20.22 -13.71 -25.35
CA GLY A 241 -19.63 -12.40 -25.58
C GLY A 241 -18.12 -12.49 -25.75
N TRP A 242 -17.46 -13.42 -25.07
CA TRP A 242 -16.01 -13.61 -25.09
C TRP A 242 -15.46 -13.80 -26.52
N SER A 243 -16.15 -14.56 -27.36
CA SER A 243 -15.76 -14.79 -28.76
C SER A 243 -16.23 -13.70 -29.74
N THR A 244 -16.88 -12.66 -29.24
CA THR A 244 -17.48 -11.57 -30.01
C THR A 244 -16.61 -10.31 -29.98
N TYR A 245 -16.61 -9.56 -31.09
CA TYR A 245 -15.80 -8.33 -31.29
C TYR A 245 -14.36 -8.44 -30.76
N ASP A 246 -13.88 -7.41 -30.04
CA ASP A 246 -12.59 -7.37 -29.35
C ASP A 246 -12.74 -7.61 -27.83
N ASP A 247 -13.86 -8.20 -27.37
CA ASP A 247 -14.25 -8.28 -25.95
C ASP A 247 -13.19 -9.03 -25.10
N ALA A 248 -12.73 -10.20 -25.57
CA ALA A 248 -11.63 -10.94 -24.95
C ALA A 248 -10.30 -10.16 -24.93
N GLN A 249 -9.98 -9.45 -26.02
CA GLN A 249 -8.75 -8.68 -26.11
C GLN A 249 -8.75 -7.50 -25.13
N PHE A 250 -9.90 -6.86 -24.95
CA PHE A 250 -10.11 -5.84 -23.94
C PHE A 250 -9.89 -6.37 -22.52
N ALA A 251 -10.54 -7.48 -22.16
CA ALA A 251 -10.38 -8.10 -20.84
C ALA A 251 -8.90 -8.42 -20.54
N ILE A 252 -8.21 -9.02 -21.50
CA ILE A 252 -6.78 -9.33 -21.40
C ILE A 252 -5.92 -8.07 -21.24
N ASN A 253 -6.24 -7.00 -21.97
CA ASN A 253 -5.48 -5.75 -21.87
C ASN A 253 -5.70 -5.04 -20.53
N VAL A 254 -6.92 -5.04 -20.00
CA VAL A 254 -7.23 -4.50 -18.67
C VAL A 254 -6.45 -5.28 -17.60
N VAL A 255 -6.46 -6.61 -17.66
CA VAL A 255 -5.68 -7.44 -16.71
C VAL A 255 -4.19 -7.13 -16.81
N LYS A 256 -3.62 -7.05 -18.02
CA LYS A 256 -2.20 -6.69 -18.19
C LYS A 256 -1.91 -5.30 -17.63
N TYR A 257 -2.77 -4.32 -17.91
CA TYR A 257 -2.61 -2.96 -17.41
C TYR A 257 -2.63 -2.93 -15.88
N LEU A 258 -3.65 -3.50 -15.25
CA LEU A 258 -3.80 -3.50 -13.80
C LEU A 258 -2.72 -4.33 -13.10
N VAL A 259 -2.40 -5.53 -13.58
CA VAL A 259 -1.28 -6.32 -13.03
C VAL A 259 0.07 -5.61 -13.22
N SER A 260 0.29 -4.93 -14.36
CA SER A 260 1.51 -4.14 -14.56
C SER A 260 1.54 -2.88 -13.71
N PHE A 261 0.38 -2.27 -13.44
CA PHE A 261 0.25 -1.13 -12.55
C PHE A 261 0.59 -1.57 -11.14
N SER A 262 -0.02 -2.67 -10.66
CA SER A 262 0.34 -3.34 -9.42
C SER A 262 1.83 -3.69 -9.39
N SER A 263 2.42 -4.23 -10.46
CA SER A 263 3.85 -4.56 -10.50
C SER A 263 4.76 -3.33 -10.54
N ASN A 264 4.26 -2.17 -10.99
CA ASN A 264 4.97 -0.90 -10.98
C ASN A 264 4.73 -0.11 -9.67
N SER A 265 3.69 -0.45 -8.89
CA SER A 265 3.43 0.04 -7.54
C SER A 265 3.98 -0.92 -6.46
N SER A 266 4.25 -2.18 -6.80
CA SER A 266 4.82 -3.25 -5.95
C SER A 266 6.19 -3.76 -6.43
N SER A 267 6.80 -3.14 -7.45
CA SER A 267 8.25 -3.15 -7.61
C SER A 267 8.81 -1.81 -7.17
N PRO A 268 9.78 -1.79 -6.24
CA PRO A 268 10.74 -0.70 -6.19
C PRO A 268 11.33 -0.58 -7.60
N SER A 269 11.22 0.59 -8.19
CA SER A 269 11.72 0.91 -9.52
C SER A 269 13.23 0.65 -9.63
N ASP A 270 13.71 -0.57 -9.91
CA ASP A 270 15.17 -0.87 -10.05
C ASP A 270 16.04 -0.15 -8.98
N GLY A 271 15.49 -0.02 -7.78
CA GLY A 271 15.86 1.00 -6.81
C GLY A 271 14.96 0.81 -5.61
N SER A 272 15.40 -0.04 -4.69
CA SER A 272 14.94 -0.03 -3.30
C SER A 272 14.80 1.42 -2.83
N ALA A 273 13.71 1.74 -2.14
CA ALA A 273 13.58 3.04 -1.46
C ALA A 273 14.90 3.30 -0.72
N LYS A 274 15.53 4.43 -1.04
CA LYS A 274 16.83 4.77 -0.48
C LYS A 274 16.61 5.27 0.91
N VAL A 275 16.90 4.42 1.90
CA VAL A 275 16.87 4.78 3.31
C VAL A 275 18.26 5.27 3.73
N LEU A 276 18.31 6.40 4.42
CA LEU A 276 19.51 6.87 5.10
C LEU A 276 19.33 6.71 6.61
N LEU A 277 20.25 5.99 7.25
CA LEU A 277 20.41 6.02 8.71
C LEU A 277 21.49 7.04 9.07
N VAL A 278 21.09 8.12 9.73
CA VAL A 278 22.00 9.16 10.24
C VAL A 278 22.28 8.89 11.71
N ASP A 279 23.47 8.37 12.00
CA ASP A 279 24.00 8.18 13.35
C ASP A 279 24.60 9.49 13.89
N ASP A 280 23.82 10.24 14.66
CA ASP A 280 24.21 11.49 15.32
C ASP A 280 24.18 11.33 16.85
N ASP A 281 24.55 10.13 17.33
CA ASP A 281 24.37 9.73 18.73
C ASP A 281 25.52 10.11 19.67
N ALA A 282 26.40 11.02 19.22
CA ALA A 282 27.64 11.44 19.87
C ALA A 282 28.69 10.33 20.05
N GLY A 283 28.72 9.35 19.14
CA GLY A 283 29.69 8.26 19.11
C GLY A 283 29.39 7.16 20.14
N ALA A 284 28.11 7.01 20.49
CA ALA A 284 27.62 5.80 21.13
C ALA A 284 27.55 4.67 20.08
N SER A 285 26.71 3.66 20.32
CA SER A 285 26.63 2.47 19.45
C SER A 285 25.17 2.06 19.27
N TYR A 286 24.28 3.06 19.28
CA TYR A 286 22.85 2.84 19.26
C TYR A 286 22.32 2.54 17.85
N GLU A 287 23.06 2.89 16.80
CA GLU A 287 22.81 2.55 15.40
C GLU A 287 22.50 1.06 15.22
N SER A 288 23.23 0.18 15.93
CA SER A 288 23.03 -1.27 15.88
C SER A 288 21.59 -1.74 16.13
N TYR A 289 20.80 -1.02 16.94
CA TYR A 289 19.39 -1.36 17.17
C TYR A 289 18.48 -1.04 15.99
N TYR A 290 18.85 -0.05 15.19
CA TYR A 290 18.14 0.38 13.99
C TYR A 290 18.57 -0.50 12.81
N GLU A 291 19.86 -0.78 12.68
CA GLU A 291 20.42 -1.75 11.72
C GLU A 291 19.75 -3.12 11.86
N ASP A 292 19.72 -3.69 13.09
CA ASP A 292 19.07 -4.97 13.36
C ASP A 292 17.59 -4.98 12.94
N ALA A 293 16.89 -3.87 13.13
CA ALA A 293 15.48 -3.74 12.76
C ALA A 293 15.32 -3.68 11.24
N LEU A 294 16.07 -2.81 10.56
CA LEU A 294 16.08 -2.65 9.10
C LEU A 294 16.48 -3.93 8.38
N ASP A 295 17.57 -4.58 8.82
CA ASP A 295 18.07 -5.85 8.27
C ASP A 295 17.03 -6.97 8.40
N SER A 296 16.33 -7.04 9.53
CA SER A 296 15.31 -8.06 9.75
C SER A 296 14.09 -7.89 8.83
N LEU A 297 13.82 -6.66 8.38
CA LEU A 297 12.78 -6.32 7.42
C LEU A 297 13.28 -6.42 5.97
N GLY A 298 14.58 -6.69 5.75
CA GLY A 298 15.18 -6.77 4.43
C GLY A 298 15.33 -5.41 3.73
N VAL A 299 15.33 -4.32 4.50
CA VAL A 299 15.45 -2.95 3.98
C VAL A 299 16.91 -2.61 3.80
N THR A 300 17.29 -2.20 2.59
CA THR A 300 18.65 -1.68 2.32
C THR A 300 18.72 -0.21 2.70
N TYR A 301 19.81 0.17 3.36
CA TYR A 301 20.05 1.55 3.78
C TYR A 301 21.52 1.94 3.55
N ASP A 302 21.75 3.22 3.30
CA ASP A 302 23.07 3.83 3.51
C ASP A 302 23.15 4.35 4.94
N GLU A 303 24.35 4.38 5.50
CA GLU A 303 24.61 4.85 6.86
C GLU A 303 25.65 5.97 6.82
N VAL A 304 25.44 6.99 7.65
CA VAL A 304 26.40 8.07 7.87
C VAL A 304 26.45 8.40 9.35
N SER A 305 27.66 8.41 9.92
CA SER A 305 27.91 8.84 11.28
C SER A 305 28.35 10.31 11.32
N VAL A 306 27.81 11.07 12.26
CA VAL A 306 28.12 12.47 12.53
C VAL A 306 29.00 12.55 13.76
N ASP A 307 30.21 13.09 13.58
CA ASP A 307 31.16 13.24 14.67
C ASP A 307 30.63 14.20 15.75
N TYR A 308 30.94 13.92 17.02
CA TYR A 308 30.45 14.72 18.14
C TYR A 308 30.76 16.22 18.01
N GLY A 309 29.69 17.02 17.95
CA GLY A 309 29.77 18.48 17.81
C GLY A 309 30.03 18.96 16.38
N GLU A 310 29.94 18.07 15.39
CA GLU A 310 29.89 18.38 13.96
C GLU A 310 28.45 18.29 13.44
N THR A 311 28.26 18.56 12.15
CA THR A 311 26.97 18.52 11.46
C THR A 311 27.08 17.53 10.31
N LEU A 312 25.96 16.98 9.84
CA LEU A 312 25.94 16.12 8.67
C LEU A 312 26.61 16.82 7.48
N SER A 313 27.56 16.12 6.85
CA SER A 313 28.32 16.64 5.71
C SER A 313 28.60 15.55 4.68
N GLY A 314 28.71 15.94 3.41
CA GLY A 314 29.04 15.02 2.32
C GLY A 314 27.88 14.15 1.83
N ILE A 315 26.70 14.28 2.43
CA ILE A 315 25.45 13.62 2.04
C ILE A 315 24.41 14.67 1.67
N ASN A 316 23.61 14.39 0.65
CA ASN A 316 22.45 15.19 0.27
C ASN A 316 21.18 14.42 0.65
N LEU A 317 20.39 14.93 1.60
CA LEU A 317 19.19 14.24 2.10
C LEU A 317 18.16 13.97 0.98
N SER A 318 18.06 14.87 0.00
CA SER A 318 17.15 14.71 -1.15
C SER A 318 17.49 13.53 -2.08
N ASP A 319 18.63 12.86 -1.88
CA ASP A 319 18.98 11.64 -2.61
C ASP A 319 18.28 10.39 -2.03
N TYR A 320 17.59 10.55 -0.88
CA TYR A 320 16.97 9.48 -0.10
C TYR A 320 15.45 9.67 0.02
N ASP A 321 14.73 8.55 -0.02
CA ASP A 321 13.27 8.50 0.09
C ASP A 321 12.79 8.58 1.55
N LEU A 322 13.64 8.12 2.48
CA LEU A 322 13.44 8.19 3.92
C LEU A 322 14.77 8.44 4.63
N VAL A 323 14.75 9.36 5.60
CA VAL A 323 15.86 9.62 6.52
C VAL A 323 15.44 9.23 7.93
N ILE A 324 16.15 8.27 8.52
CA ILE A 324 16.04 7.91 9.93
C ILE A 324 17.20 8.60 10.65
N TRP A 325 16.90 9.59 11.48
CA TRP A 325 17.91 10.37 12.20
C TRP A 325 17.89 10.00 13.68
N ILE A 326 19.03 9.55 14.22
CA ILE A 326 19.15 9.15 15.61
C ILE A 326 20.12 10.11 16.32
N THR A 327 19.69 10.71 17.44
CA THR A 327 20.57 11.59 18.25
C THR A 327 21.02 10.94 19.56
N GLY A 328 20.52 9.72 19.82
CA GLY A 328 20.77 8.97 21.04
C GLY A 328 20.54 9.78 22.32
N GLN A 329 21.44 9.62 23.28
CA GLN A 329 21.38 10.28 24.58
C GLN A 329 22.18 11.59 24.63
N ASP A 330 22.65 12.11 23.50
CA ASP A 330 23.22 13.46 23.51
C ASP A 330 22.11 14.47 23.84
N TYR A 331 22.45 15.48 24.62
CA TYR A 331 21.56 16.56 25.00
C TYR A 331 22.14 17.93 24.62
N LYS A 332 23.37 17.97 24.07
CA LYS A 332 24.12 19.20 23.83
C LYS A 332 24.34 19.49 22.36
N TYR A 333 24.68 18.50 21.56
CA TYR A 333 24.94 18.62 20.13
C TYR A 333 24.02 17.70 19.33
N THR A 334 22.75 17.60 19.73
CA THR A 334 21.74 16.72 19.12
C THR A 334 21.43 17.07 17.67
N LEU A 335 21.08 18.33 17.40
CA LEU A 335 20.81 18.86 16.07
C LEU A 335 21.37 20.27 16.01
N LEU A 336 22.54 20.44 15.38
CA LEU A 336 23.12 21.77 15.19
C LEU A 336 22.25 22.59 14.24
N PRO A 337 22.42 23.92 14.20
CA PRO A 337 21.66 24.78 13.27
C PRO A 337 21.74 24.33 11.80
N SER A 338 22.86 23.73 11.39
CA SER A 338 23.04 23.20 10.03
C SER A 338 22.25 21.90 9.80
N ASP A 339 22.17 20.99 10.77
CA ASP A 339 21.33 19.78 10.67
C ASP A 339 19.86 20.17 10.57
N ARG A 340 19.43 21.09 11.42
CA ARG A 340 18.05 21.60 11.42
C ARG A 340 17.66 22.25 10.09
N SER A 341 18.55 23.05 9.50
CA SER A 341 18.31 23.65 8.19
C SER A 341 18.22 22.60 7.08
N GLN A 342 19.06 21.56 7.11
CA GLN A 342 19.04 20.48 6.12
C GLN A 342 17.74 19.65 6.22
N ILE A 343 17.31 19.32 7.44
CA ILE A 343 16.05 18.61 7.69
C ILE A 343 14.86 19.48 7.25
N GLU A 344 14.86 20.77 7.58
CA GLU A 344 13.80 21.71 7.19
C GLU A 344 13.66 21.83 5.67
N ASP A 345 14.77 21.99 4.94
CA ASP A 345 14.77 22.03 3.48
C ASP A 345 14.28 20.70 2.87
N TYR A 346 14.79 19.56 3.38
CA TYR A 346 14.42 18.23 2.91
C TYR A 346 12.93 17.94 3.11
N VAL A 347 12.38 18.22 4.29
CA VAL A 347 10.94 18.06 4.59
C VAL A 347 10.10 19.03 3.76
N GLY A 348 10.56 20.28 3.59
CA GLY A 348 9.91 21.28 2.75
C GLY A 348 9.76 20.87 1.29
N ASP A 349 10.71 20.08 0.78
CA ASP A 349 10.69 19.51 -0.57
C ASP A 349 9.92 18.18 -0.67
N GLY A 350 9.26 17.75 0.41
CA GLY A 350 8.46 16.51 0.46
C GLY A 350 9.23 15.27 0.90
N GLY A 351 10.47 15.44 1.37
CA GLY A 351 11.28 14.40 1.99
C GLY A 351 10.67 13.88 3.29
N LYS A 352 11.06 12.66 3.68
CA LYS A 352 10.44 11.95 4.81
C LYS A 352 11.43 11.64 5.91
N VAL A 353 11.09 11.98 7.15
CA VAL A 353 12.02 11.92 8.29
C VAL A 353 11.40 11.22 9.49
N ALA A 354 12.09 10.23 10.04
CA ALA A 354 11.84 9.71 11.38
C ALA A 354 12.99 10.12 12.31
N LEU A 355 12.71 10.96 13.31
CA LEU A 355 13.70 11.47 14.26
C LEU A 355 13.55 10.77 15.62
N PHE A 356 14.58 10.05 16.03
CA PHE A 356 14.68 9.41 17.34
C PHE A 356 15.63 10.20 18.24
N GLY A 357 15.04 10.89 19.22
CA GLY A 357 15.76 11.83 20.08
C GLY A 357 15.31 11.75 21.54
N PRO A 358 15.84 10.80 22.33
CA PRO A 358 15.60 10.70 23.77
C PRO A 358 15.74 12.01 24.58
N GLU A 359 16.56 12.94 24.09
CA GLU A 359 16.89 14.22 24.74
C GLU A 359 16.70 15.45 23.82
N VAL A 360 16.13 15.26 22.62
CA VAL A 360 16.04 16.31 21.59
C VAL A 360 15.12 17.46 22.00
N GLY A 361 14.07 17.17 22.78
CA GLY A 361 13.16 18.17 23.33
C GLY A 361 13.79 18.98 24.48
N TYR A 362 14.57 18.33 25.35
CA TYR A 362 15.33 19.05 26.37
C TYR A 362 16.41 19.93 25.73
N ALA A 363 17.09 19.44 24.69
CA ALA A 363 18.05 20.23 23.93
C ALA A 363 17.38 21.44 23.26
N SER A 364 16.21 21.28 22.65
CA SER A 364 15.46 22.38 22.03
C SER A 364 15.06 23.47 23.01
N TYR A 365 14.55 23.07 24.18
CA TYR A 365 14.25 23.98 25.27
C TYR A 365 15.48 24.71 25.79
N LYS A 366 16.56 23.97 26.04
CA LYS A 366 17.77 24.52 26.66
C LYS A 366 18.52 25.50 25.75
N TYR A 367 18.46 25.27 24.45
CA TYR A 367 19.20 26.04 23.44
C TYR A 367 18.30 26.92 22.56
N ASP A 368 17.05 27.14 22.99
CA ASP A 368 16.12 28.13 22.42
C ASP A 368 15.78 27.88 20.94
N TRP A 369 15.43 26.63 20.61
CA TRP A 369 14.95 26.25 19.28
C TRP A 369 13.68 25.39 19.27
N GLU A 370 12.90 25.39 20.35
CA GLU A 370 11.64 24.62 20.47
C GLU A 370 10.66 24.89 19.32
N ASN A 371 10.55 26.15 18.86
CA ASN A 371 9.67 26.50 17.75
C ASN A 371 9.96 25.67 16.49
N TRP A 372 11.21 25.28 16.26
CA TRP A 372 11.58 24.47 15.10
C TRP A 372 10.97 23.06 15.18
N LEU A 373 10.83 22.47 16.37
CA LEU A 373 10.10 21.20 16.52
C LEU A 373 8.61 21.37 16.20
N GLY A 374 8.02 22.50 16.61
CA GLY A 374 6.65 22.85 16.25
C GLY A 374 6.47 23.07 14.74
N ASP A 375 7.42 23.73 14.09
CA ASP A 375 7.33 24.09 12.68
C ASP A 375 7.58 22.88 11.75
N VAL A 376 8.54 22.00 12.09
CA VAL A 376 8.93 20.85 11.24
C VAL A 376 8.20 19.55 11.61
N PHE A 377 7.97 19.31 12.90
CA PHE A 377 7.39 18.05 13.40
C PHE A 377 6.02 18.24 14.06
N GLY A 378 5.49 19.47 14.12
CA GLY A 378 4.20 19.76 14.76
C GLY A 378 4.17 19.51 16.26
N ALA A 379 5.31 19.43 16.94
CA ALA A 379 5.35 18.94 18.31
C ALA A 379 5.96 19.96 19.29
N ASP A 380 5.27 20.18 20.42
CA ASP A 380 5.77 20.98 21.54
C ASP A 380 6.47 20.09 22.57
N TYR A 381 7.68 20.43 22.99
CA TYR A 381 8.30 19.73 24.13
C TYR A 381 7.57 20.02 25.45
N VAL A 382 7.35 18.98 26.25
CA VAL A 382 6.65 19.05 27.55
C VAL A 382 7.61 18.87 28.71
N LYS A 383 8.28 17.70 28.77
CA LYS A 383 9.15 17.32 29.88
C LYS A 383 10.07 16.16 29.53
N GLY A 384 11.15 16.01 30.29
CA GLY A 384 11.96 14.79 30.33
C GLY A 384 11.43 13.83 31.39
N VAL A 385 11.54 12.54 31.12
CA VAL A 385 11.18 11.42 32.00
C VAL A 385 12.39 10.50 32.13
N SER A 386 12.70 10.08 33.35
CA SER A 386 13.78 9.13 33.64
C SER A 386 13.54 8.39 34.96
N GLY A 387 14.31 7.33 35.20
CA GLY A 387 14.25 6.51 36.41
C GLY A 387 13.07 5.54 36.47
N THR A 388 12.41 5.27 35.34
CA THR A 388 11.22 4.41 35.26
C THR A 388 11.24 3.50 34.03
N TYR A 389 10.36 2.51 34.01
CA TYR A 389 9.93 1.82 32.80
C TYR A 389 8.64 2.44 32.32
N LEU A 390 8.47 2.49 31.01
CA LEU A 390 7.34 3.09 30.35
C LEU A 390 6.71 2.04 29.44
N THR A 391 5.40 1.88 29.52
CA THR A 391 4.63 1.17 28.51
C THR A 391 4.28 2.20 27.44
N ILE A 392 4.57 1.89 26.19
CA ILE A 392 4.10 2.67 25.05
C ILE A 392 3.00 1.90 24.35
N SER A 393 1.88 2.56 24.12
CA SER A 393 0.77 2.04 23.31
C SER A 393 0.47 2.98 22.18
N GLY A 394 0.47 2.46 20.95
CA GLY A 394 0.21 3.27 19.77
C GLY A 394 -1.28 3.37 19.42
N ASP A 395 -1.59 4.34 18.57
CA ASP A 395 -2.85 4.54 17.87
C ASP A 395 -2.49 4.88 16.40
N TYR A 396 -3.45 4.73 15.48
CA TYR A 396 -3.28 4.97 14.06
C TYR A 396 -2.11 4.20 13.42
N VAL A 397 -0.97 4.84 13.09
CA VAL A 397 0.22 4.18 12.49
C VAL A 397 0.77 3.05 13.35
N PHE A 398 0.66 3.19 14.67
CA PHE A 398 1.15 2.22 15.63
C PHE A 398 -0.01 1.50 16.34
N ASP A 399 -1.20 1.44 15.74
CA ASP A 399 -2.34 0.76 16.36
C ASP A 399 -1.99 -0.70 16.68
N GLY A 400 -2.33 -1.12 17.91
CA GLY A 400 -1.97 -2.44 18.42
C GLY A 400 -0.56 -2.55 19.03
N LEU A 401 0.34 -1.58 18.82
CA LEU A 401 1.68 -1.59 19.43
C LEU A 401 1.56 -1.56 20.96
N ASN A 402 2.28 -2.47 21.62
CA ASN A 402 2.43 -2.46 23.08
C ASN A 402 3.86 -2.84 23.45
N ALA A 403 4.69 -1.83 23.67
CA ALA A 403 6.13 -2.02 23.88
C ALA A 403 6.63 -1.43 25.20
N TYR A 404 7.78 -1.94 25.66
CA TYR A 404 8.39 -1.52 26.92
C TYR A 404 9.65 -0.69 26.69
N VAL A 405 9.58 0.59 27.06
CA VAL A 405 10.70 1.53 27.01
C VAL A 405 11.38 1.60 28.38
N ASN A 406 12.69 1.32 28.40
CA ASN A 406 13.54 1.35 29.58
C ASN A 406 14.21 2.72 29.72
N ALA A 407 13.53 3.64 30.39
CA ALA A 407 14.05 4.95 30.77
C ALA A 407 14.73 4.95 32.16
N LYS A 408 15.17 3.79 32.68
CA LYS A 408 15.67 3.68 34.06
C LYS A 408 17.02 4.35 34.27
N TYR A 409 17.86 4.34 33.24
CA TYR A 409 19.24 4.86 33.27
C TYR A 409 19.52 5.85 32.14
N THR A 410 18.48 6.26 31.45
CA THR A 410 18.45 7.12 30.27
C THR A 410 17.30 8.10 30.45
N TRP A 411 17.25 9.10 29.58
CA TRP A 411 16.13 10.03 29.52
C TRP A 411 15.25 9.70 28.32
N THR A 412 13.99 10.07 28.43
CA THR A 412 12.98 10.05 27.38
C THR A 412 12.29 11.39 27.42
N ASN A 413 11.97 11.96 26.27
CA ASN A 413 11.28 13.24 26.16
C ASN A 413 9.81 13.02 25.81
N VAL A 414 8.97 13.86 26.41
CA VAL A 414 7.52 13.88 26.24
C VAL A 414 7.20 15.11 25.38
N PHE A 415 6.56 14.89 24.24
CA PHE A 415 6.13 15.87 23.24
C PHE A 415 4.62 15.96 23.11
N LYS A 416 4.04 17.14 23.30
CA LYS A 416 2.61 17.33 23.05
C LYS A 416 2.39 17.65 21.57
N PRO A 417 1.44 16.95 20.91
CA PRO A 417 1.03 17.35 19.58
C PRO A 417 0.31 18.74 19.57
N LEU A 418 0.69 19.62 18.62
CA LEU A 418 -0.11 20.74 18.10
C LEU A 418 -1.42 20.29 17.40
N SER A 419 -1.46 19.14 16.71
CA SER A 419 -2.60 18.51 16.00
C SER A 419 -2.41 17.01 15.66
N GLY A 420 -3.42 16.15 15.80
CA GLY A 420 -3.34 14.74 15.32
C GLY A 420 -3.22 13.68 16.42
N TYR A 421 -2.64 12.52 16.09
CA TYR A 421 -2.55 11.31 16.94
C TYR A 421 -1.23 11.22 17.70
N TYR A 422 -1.19 10.43 18.79
CA TYR A 422 0.00 10.25 19.65
C TYR A 422 0.12 8.82 20.18
N ILE A 423 1.36 8.40 20.45
CA ILE A 423 1.68 7.21 21.23
C ILE A 423 1.53 7.56 22.72
N ASP A 424 0.63 6.86 23.41
CA ASP A 424 0.44 7.06 24.85
C ASP A 424 1.58 6.42 25.62
N ILE A 425 2.06 7.14 26.62
CA ILE A 425 3.05 6.68 27.59
C ILE A 425 2.40 6.81 28.95
N GLU A 426 2.35 5.71 29.70
CA GLU A 426 1.60 5.50 30.95
C GLU A 426 2.00 6.43 32.14
N ASP A 427 1.92 7.75 31.95
CA ASP A 427 2.09 8.83 32.94
C ASP A 427 1.22 10.06 32.59
N LYS A 428 -0.08 9.86 32.34
CA LYS A 428 -1.19 10.85 32.33
C LYS A 428 -1.00 12.19 31.58
N TYR A 429 0.07 12.31 30.82
CA TYR A 429 0.56 13.47 30.06
C TYR A 429 1.37 12.90 28.88
N GLY A 430 0.76 11.94 28.17
CA GLY A 430 1.41 11.04 27.21
C GLY A 430 2.32 11.72 26.22
N SER A 431 3.24 10.94 25.64
CA SER A 431 3.76 11.17 24.28
C SER A 431 4.99 10.36 23.90
N GLY A 432 4.89 9.75 22.73
CA GLY A 432 5.72 10.11 21.59
C GLY A 432 4.80 10.42 20.40
N LEU A 433 5.20 11.36 19.55
CA LEU A 433 4.68 11.67 18.21
C LEU A 433 3.39 12.51 18.06
N GLU A 434 3.50 13.56 17.22
CA GLU A 434 2.48 14.14 16.35
C GLU A 434 2.73 13.71 14.90
N ILE A 435 1.68 13.40 14.15
CA ILE A 435 1.68 13.40 12.69
C ILE A 435 1.27 14.78 12.19
N THR A 436 2.20 15.55 11.65
CA THR A 436 1.87 16.73 10.84
C THR A 436 2.55 16.70 9.51
N GLY A 437 1.73 16.55 8.47
CA GLY A 437 2.17 16.29 7.11
C GLY A 437 2.48 14.81 6.96
N LYS A 438 2.17 14.24 5.79
CA LYS A 438 2.33 12.80 5.49
C LYS A 438 3.77 12.25 5.62
N ASN A 439 4.73 13.04 6.12
CA ASN A 439 6.15 12.87 5.87
C ASN A 439 7.07 12.90 7.11
N THR A 440 6.62 13.24 8.33
CA THR A 440 7.52 13.33 9.50
C THR A 440 7.04 12.54 10.71
N LEU A 441 8.00 11.97 11.45
CA LEU A 441 7.80 11.28 12.72
C LEU A 441 8.86 11.72 13.76
N LEU A 442 8.44 12.02 14.98
CA LEU A 442 9.28 12.39 16.13
C LEU A 442 9.07 11.44 17.32
N PHE A 443 10.15 10.79 17.75
CA PHE A 443 10.19 9.90 18.90
C PHE A 443 11.05 10.50 20.01
N GLY A 444 10.45 10.67 21.19
CA GLY A 444 11.17 11.09 22.40
C GLY A 444 11.87 9.94 23.12
N PHE A 445 11.92 8.77 22.52
CA PHE A 445 12.72 7.63 22.94
C PHE A 445 13.51 7.12 21.72
N GLY A 446 14.53 6.32 21.96
CA GLY A 446 15.27 5.61 20.93
C GLY A 446 15.02 4.11 20.99
N LEU A 447 15.28 3.39 19.89
CA LEU A 447 15.14 1.94 19.83
C LEU A 447 16.06 1.21 20.83
N GLU A 448 17.18 1.81 21.22
CA GLU A 448 18.05 1.29 22.28
C GLU A 448 17.35 1.20 23.65
N GLN A 449 16.29 1.98 23.84
CA GLN A 449 15.47 1.96 25.05
C GLN A 449 14.34 0.93 24.97
N VAL A 450 13.99 0.45 23.77
CA VAL A 450 12.94 -0.56 23.58
C VAL A 450 13.48 -1.95 23.95
N THR A 451 12.79 -2.60 24.87
CA THR A 451 13.30 -3.79 25.59
C THR A 451 13.39 -5.03 24.69
N TYR A 452 12.39 -5.26 23.85
CA TYR A 452 12.31 -6.46 23.02
C TYR A 452 12.63 -6.14 21.56
N SER A 453 13.39 -7.01 20.91
CA SER A 453 13.75 -6.84 19.51
C SER A 453 12.55 -6.93 18.58
N SER A 454 11.54 -7.75 18.90
CA SER A 454 10.27 -7.82 18.16
C SER A 454 9.60 -6.46 18.05
N ASP A 455 9.53 -5.74 19.17
CA ASP A 455 8.84 -4.46 19.24
C ASP A 455 9.63 -3.39 18.46
N ARG A 456 10.96 -3.47 18.43
CA ARG A 456 11.79 -2.61 17.57
C ARG A 456 11.53 -2.84 16.09
N GLN A 457 11.37 -4.11 15.70
CA GLN A 457 11.07 -4.48 14.32
C GLN A 457 9.68 -4.01 13.91
N GLU A 458 8.69 -4.17 14.79
CA GLU A 458 7.33 -3.68 14.58
C GLU A 458 7.30 -2.16 14.43
N ILE A 459 7.92 -1.41 15.36
CA ILE A 459 8.05 0.04 15.26
C ILE A 459 8.71 0.47 13.94
N MET A 460 9.80 -0.18 13.55
CA MET A 460 10.50 0.16 12.31
C MET A 460 9.66 -0.17 11.06
N LYS A 461 8.96 -1.29 11.08
CA LYS A 461 8.03 -1.68 10.01
C LYS A 461 6.93 -0.64 9.87
N ASP A 462 6.28 -0.25 10.95
CA ASP A 462 5.20 0.73 10.94
C ASP A 462 5.68 2.10 10.44
N ILE A 463 6.93 2.49 10.76
CA ILE A 463 7.57 3.70 10.23
C ILE A 463 7.75 3.64 8.72
N ILE A 464 8.27 2.50 8.23
CA ILE A 464 8.53 2.29 6.80
C ILE A 464 7.22 2.27 6.03
N ASP A 465 6.26 1.44 6.46
CA ASP A 465 4.95 1.36 5.83
C ASP A 465 4.26 2.73 5.85
N TYR A 466 4.39 3.47 6.95
CA TYR A 466 3.78 4.78 7.03
C TYR A 466 4.43 5.81 6.11
N LEU A 467 5.76 5.96 6.17
CA LEU A 467 6.45 7.01 5.43
C LEU A 467 6.68 6.62 3.98
N LEU A 468 7.15 5.42 3.69
CA LEU A 468 7.44 5.01 2.32
C LEU A 468 6.20 4.50 1.58
N ASP A 469 5.24 3.92 2.30
CA ASP A 469 4.06 3.26 1.70
C ASP A 469 2.75 4.07 1.73
N ASN A 470 2.73 5.32 2.23
CA ASN A 470 1.64 6.31 2.00
C ASN A 470 1.90 7.42 0.96
#